data_AF-A0A1V5K9R8-F1
#
_entry.id   AF-A0A1V5K9R8-F1
#
_cell.length_a   1.000
_cell.length_b   1.000
_cell.length_c   1.000
_cell.angle_alpha   90.00
_cell.angle_beta   90.00
_cell.angle_gamma   90.00
#
_symmetry.space_group_name_H-M   'P 1'
#
loop_
_entity.id
_entity.type
_entity.pdbx_description
1 polymer ?
#
loop_
_entity_poly.entity_id
_entity_poly.type
_entity_poly.pdbx_seq_one_letter_code
_entity_poly.pdbx_strand_id
1 'polypeptide(L)'
;MAYSRIRRRRLEAQEEGARAAYALALALICMVLVIGTAYARRIGDGEPLGLSALGDWIALQLATARGTVGIETGGEVTNLDLDMDGDGTLEAAVAVVDAGGKGRIELYKRGSSGSYQLLATVNSGPVTEMDLVVVKDGSREMWARLLVAKADYDQSVGAMTRASVITAYAWDATASDLVQVWQATTKSESVFDSSDQIVREAMQPALAKTAKGWVRLASASAYKFVEGSPARIQVSSAQEAHSYIEADDAFAPLSKRTVNQVFTWSPKWKCFILEEAEVGRSGAITYAYPGAPAGPSLSPGTKLAILEQERKCVEGLVFIPPYMARVLLSDGTRCFVRDDALLTASGGPLTMIGARG
;
A
#
# COMPACT_ATOMS: atom_id res chain seq x y z
N MET A 1 -13.59 -48.12 -50.29
CA MET A 1 -13.66 -48.63 -48.90
C MET A 1 -13.05 -47.71 -47.83
N ALA A 2 -12.26 -46.66 -48.16
CA ALA A 2 -11.69 -45.75 -47.15
C ALA A 2 -12.65 -44.66 -46.65
N TYR A 3 -13.62 -44.23 -47.47
CA TYR A 3 -14.54 -43.12 -47.14
C TYR A 3 -15.58 -43.48 -46.06
N SER A 4 -16.00 -44.75 -45.99
CA SER A 4 -16.97 -45.21 -44.98
C SER A 4 -16.35 -45.34 -43.58
N ARG A 5 -15.06 -45.66 -43.46
CA ARG A 5 -14.36 -45.73 -42.16
C ARG A 5 -14.09 -44.36 -41.54
N ILE A 6 -13.82 -43.34 -42.36
CA ILE A 6 -13.60 -41.96 -41.89
C ILE A 6 -14.92 -41.31 -41.43
N ARG A 7 -16.02 -41.57 -42.15
CA ARG A 7 -17.35 -41.07 -41.75
C ARG A 7 -17.86 -41.72 -40.46
N ARG A 8 -17.58 -43.02 -40.26
CA ARG A 8 -17.94 -43.74 -39.03
C ARG A 8 -17.16 -43.23 -37.80
N ARG A 9 -15.84 -43.03 -37.93
CA ARG A 9 -15.01 -42.45 -36.85
C ARG A 9 -15.39 -41.01 -36.49
N ARG A 10 -15.84 -40.19 -37.47
CA ARG A 10 -16.34 -38.83 -37.18
C ARG A 10 -17.66 -38.83 -36.42
N LEU A 11 -18.57 -39.76 -36.72
CA LEU A 11 -19.84 -39.89 -35.99
C LEU A 11 -19.63 -40.45 -34.57
N GLU A 12 -18.76 -41.44 -34.41
CA GLU A 12 -18.39 -41.99 -33.09
C GLU A 12 -17.71 -40.93 -32.21
N ALA A 13 -16.79 -40.12 -32.76
CA ALA A 13 -16.18 -39.00 -32.03
C ALA A 13 -17.17 -37.87 -31.69
N GLN A 14 -18.22 -37.67 -32.50
CA GLN A 14 -19.26 -36.68 -32.24
C GLN A 14 -20.23 -37.14 -31.15
N GLU A 15 -20.54 -38.45 -31.09
CA GLU A 15 -21.31 -39.06 -30.00
C GLU A 15 -20.52 -39.10 -28.68
N GLU A 16 -19.22 -39.41 -28.72
CA GLU A 16 -18.36 -39.35 -27.53
C GLU A 16 -18.21 -37.92 -27.01
N GLY A 17 -18.05 -36.94 -27.91
CA GLY A 17 -18.03 -35.52 -27.57
C GLY A 17 -19.36 -35.03 -26.97
N ALA A 18 -20.49 -35.48 -27.52
CA ALA A 18 -21.81 -35.16 -26.97
C ALA A 18 -22.02 -35.79 -25.58
N ARG A 19 -21.64 -37.06 -25.38
CA ARG A 19 -21.71 -37.74 -24.07
C ARG A 19 -20.80 -37.09 -23.03
N ALA A 20 -19.60 -36.66 -23.42
CA ALA A 20 -18.70 -35.90 -22.55
C ALA A 20 -19.31 -34.55 -22.18
N ALA A 21 -19.93 -33.84 -23.12
CA ALA A 21 -20.62 -32.58 -22.86
C ALA A 21 -21.82 -32.75 -21.92
N TYR A 22 -22.62 -33.81 -22.11
CA TYR A 22 -23.74 -34.13 -21.20
C TYR A 22 -23.25 -34.55 -19.80
N ALA A 23 -22.16 -35.32 -19.71
CA ALA A 23 -21.57 -35.69 -18.42
C ALA A 23 -21.01 -34.47 -17.68
N LEU A 24 -20.40 -33.52 -18.40
CA LEU A 24 -19.87 -32.29 -17.83
C LEU A 24 -20.99 -31.33 -17.41
N ALA A 25 -22.05 -31.23 -18.20
CA ALA A 25 -23.27 -30.48 -17.83
C ALA A 25 -23.96 -31.10 -16.61
N LEU A 26 -24.08 -32.43 -16.54
CA LEU A 26 -24.66 -33.12 -15.39
C LEU A 26 -23.79 -32.96 -14.15
N ALA A 27 -22.46 -33.03 -14.28
CA ALA A 27 -21.52 -32.80 -13.19
C ALA A 27 -21.63 -31.36 -12.67
N LEU A 28 -21.75 -30.36 -13.55
CA LEU A 28 -21.99 -28.96 -13.16
C LEU A 28 -23.33 -28.79 -12.45
N ILE A 29 -24.41 -29.41 -12.96
CA ILE A 29 -25.72 -29.36 -12.31
C ILE A 29 -25.68 -30.02 -10.92
N CYS A 30 -25.04 -31.19 -10.80
CA CYS A 30 -24.84 -31.86 -9.52
C CYS A 30 -24.00 -31.02 -8.56
N MET A 31 -22.94 -30.37 -9.05
CA MET A 31 -22.10 -29.47 -8.25
C MET A 31 -22.90 -28.26 -7.75
N VAL A 32 -23.69 -27.62 -8.62
CA VAL A 32 -24.58 -26.50 -8.26
C VAL A 32 -25.64 -26.94 -7.25
N LEU A 33 -26.20 -28.14 -7.39
CA LEU A 33 -27.16 -28.70 -6.42
C LEU A 33 -26.50 -29.03 -5.08
N VAL A 34 -25.28 -29.56 -5.07
CA VAL A 34 -24.54 -29.84 -3.83
C VAL A 34 -24.14 -28.55 -3.13
N ILE A 35 -23.64 -27.56 -3.87
CA ILE A 35 -23.30 -26.23 -3.32
C ILE A 35 -24.58 -25.54 -2.83
N GLY A 36 -25.65 -25.54 -3.63
CA GLY A 36 -26.92 -24.91 -3.29
C GLY A 36 -27.60 -25.55 -2.07
N THR A 37 -27.56 -26.88 -1.95
CA THR A 37 -28.12 -27.58 -0.79
C THR A 37 -27.25 -27.45 0.47
N ALA A 38 -25.93 -27.39 0.33
CA ALA A 38 -25.01 -27.07 1.43
C ALA A 38 -25.22 -25.62 1.92
N TYR A 39 -25.41 -24.68 0.99
CA TYR A 39 -25.67 -23.27 1.28
C TYR A 39 -27.05 -23.06 1.93
N ALA A 40 -28.09 -23.73 1.42
CA ALA A 40 -29.44 -23.67 1.97
C ALA A 40 -29.55 -24.30 3.36
N ARG A 41 -28.83 -25.41 3.62
CA ARG A 41 -28.72 -25.99 4.98
C ARG A 41 -28.00 -25.05 5.95
N ARG A 42 -26.90 -24.42 5.53
CA ARG A 42 -26.15 -23.46 6.38
C ARG A 42 -26.95 -22.21 6.73
N ILE A 43 -27.80 -21.71 5.82
CA ILE A 43 -28.71 -20.59 6.11
C ILE A 43 -29.85 -21.02 7.02
N GLY A 44 -30.38 -22.25 6.87
CA GLY A 44 -31.47 -22.77 7.68
C GLY A 44 -31.07 -23.15 9.11
N ASP A 45 -29.82 -23.61 9.31
CA ASP A 45 -29.35 -24.16 10.59
C ASP A 45 -28.58 -23.12 11.44
N GLY A 46 -28.42 -21.88 10.97
CA GLY A 46 -27.73 -20.81 11.71
C GLY A 46 -26.23 -21.06 11.93
N GLU A 47 -25.64 -22.02 11.21
CA GLU A 47 -24.22 -22.30 11.30
C GLU A 47 -23.38 -21.20 10.63
N PRO A 48 -22.23 -20.83 11.22
CA PRO A 48 -21.41 -19.74 10.72
C PRO A 48 -20.92 -20.05 9.30
N LEU A 49 -21.36 -19.25 8.33
CA LEU A 49 -20.61 -19.08 7.10
C LEU A 49 -19.24 -18.50 7.52
N GLY A 50 -18.16 -19.24 7.28
CA GLY A 50 -16.82 -18.69 7.44
C GLY A 50 -16.70 -17.40 6.63
N LEU A 51 -16.06 -16.38 7.18
CA LEU A 51 -15.97 -15.02 6.63
C LEU A 51 -15.32 -14.95 5.23
N SER A 52 -14.69 -16.04 4.75
CA SER A 52 -14.35 -16.24 3.33
C SER A 52 -15.58 -16.12 2.43
N ALA A 53 -16.73 -16.62 2.87
CA ALA A 53 -17.99 -16.51 2.15
C ALA A 53 -18.58 -15.08 2.16
N LEU A 54 -18.20 -14.23 3.12
CA LEU A 54 -18.53 -12.81 3.09
C LEU A 54 -17.67 -12.07 2.05
N GLY A 55 -16.36 -12.35 2.02
CA GLY A 55 -15.47 -11.86 0.97
C GLY A 55 -15.97 -12.25 -0.42
N ASP A 56 -16.33 -13.54 -0.61
CA ASP A 56 -16.91 -14.06 -1.84
C ASP A 56 -18.27 -13.41 -2.16
N TRP A 57 -19.12 -13.16 -1.15
CA TRP A 57 -20.41 -12.49 -1.33
C TRP A 57 -20.24 -11.03 -1.73
N ILE A 58 -19.30 -10.28 -1.13
CA ILE A 58 -18.98 -8.90 -1.53
C ILE A 58 -18.40 -8.89 -2.95
N ALA A 59 -17.47 -9.79 -3.26
CA ALA A 59 -16.93 -9.96 -4.61
C ALA A 59 -18.06 -10.26 -5.63
N LEU A 60 -19.03 -11.10 -5.26
CA LEU A 60 -20.18 -11.44 -6.08
C LEU A 60 -21.17 -10.27 -6.22
N GLN A 61 -21.42 -9.49 -5.16
CA GLN A 61 -22.26 -8.28 -5.21
C GLN A 61 -21.62 -7.21 -6.11
N LEU A 62 -20.29 -7.04 -6.03
CA LEU A 62 -19.54 -6.14 -6.91
C LEU A 62 -19.60 -6.60 -8.38
N ALA A 63 -19.54 -7.91 -8.62
CA ALA A 63 -19.69 -8.49 -9.96
C ALA A 63 -21.12 -8.37 -10.52
N THR A 64 -22.15 -8.42 -9.65
CA THR A 64 -23.56 -8.42 -10.06
C THR A 64 -24.19 -7.02 -10.15
N ALA A 65 -23.67 -6.03 -9.41
CA ALA A 65 -24.16 -4.65 -9.44
C ALA A 65 -23.88 -3.90 -10.77
N ARG A 66 -23.07 -4.45 -11.68
CA ARG A 66 -22.79 -3.88 -13.02
C ARG A 66 -23.29 -4.78 -14.15
N GLY A 67 -24.60 -5.00 -14.17
CA GLY A 67 -25.28 -5.57 -15.33
C GLY A 67 -25.62 -4.50 -16.37
N THR A 68 -24.70 -4.16 -17.29
CA THR A 68 -24.92 -4.03 -18.75
C THR A 68 -23.71 -3.38 -19.43
N VAL A 69 -23.30 -4.00 -20.54
CA VAL A 69 -22.14 -3.67 -21.39
C VAL A 69 -20.82 -4.20 -20.84
N GLY A 70 -20.39 -5.32 -21.43
CA GLY A 70 -19.22 -6.07 -21.02
C GLY A 70 -17.92 -5.30 -21.13
N ILE A 71 -17.09 -5.44 -20.09
CA ILE A 71 -15.64 -5.38 -20.06
C ILE A 71 -15.24 -6.01 -18.70
N GLU A 72 -14.31 -6.96 -18.78
CA GLU A 72 -13.42 -7.54 -17.76
C GLU A 72 -13.92 -7.72 -16.31
N THR A 73 -14.09 -8.99 -15.96
CA THR A 73 -14.40 -9.54 -14.65
C THR A 73 -13.27 -9.41 -13.64
N GLY A 74 -13.59 -9.00 -12.41
CA GLY A 74 -12.86 -9.39 -11.19
C GLY A 74 -12.16 -8.24 -10.45
N GLY A 75 -12.87 -7.57 -9.54
CA GLY A 75 -12.19 -6.82 -8.49
C GLY A 75 -11.51 -7.81 -7.54
N GLU A 76 -10.22 -7.63 -7.29
CA GLU A 76 -9.50 -8.42 -6.28
C GLU A 76 -9.99 -7.98 -4.90
N VAL A 77 -10.42 -8.96 -4.09
CA VAL A 77 -10.91 -8.74 -2.74
C VAL A 77 -9.96 -9.45 -1.79
N THR A 78 -9.34 -8.67 -0.90
CA THR A 78 -8.54 -9.20 0.22
C THR A 78 -9.35 -8.98 1.48
N ASN A 79 -9.50 -10.01 2.33
CA ASN A 79 -10.24 -9.91 3.58
C ASN A 79 -9.44 -10.43 4.78
N LEU A 80 -9.70 -9.85 5.94
CA LEU A 80 -9.07 -10.22 7.21
C LEU A 80 -10.09 -10.14 8.34
N ASP A 81 -10.16 -11.18 9.16
CA ASP A 81 -10.91 -11.18 10.40
C ASP A 81 -10.00 -10.71 11.54
N LEU A 82 -10.44 -9.70 12.29
CA LEU A 82 -9.63 -9.09 13.32
C LEU A 82 -10.49 -8.44 14.40
N ASP A 83 -10.05 -8.49 15.65
CA ASP A 83 -10.63 -7.74 16.77
C ASP A 83 -9.97 -6.36 16.77
N MET A 84 -10.58 -5.37 16.11
CA MET A 84 -9.96 -4.06 15.91
C MET A 84 -10.10 -3.17 17.15
N ASP A 85 -11.26 -3.23 17.80
CA ASP A 85 -11.59 -2.37 18.94
C ASP A 85 -11.20 -2.99 20.30
N GLY A 86 -10.78 -4.26 20.31
CA GLY A 86 -10.32 -4.96 21.50
C GLY A 86 -11.45 -5.49 22.38
N ASP A 87 -12.69 -5.53 21.90
CA ASP A 87 -13.85 -6.00 22.66
C ASP A 87 -13.99 -7.53 22.70
N GLY A 88 -13.11 -8.24 21.97
CA GLY A 88 -13.09 -9.70 21.87
C GLY A 88 -14.03 -10.28 20.82
N THR A 89 -14.73 -9.42 20.07
CA THR A 89 -15.52 -9.76 18.89
C THR A 89 -14.69 -9.50 17.63
N LEU A 90 -14.82 -10.36 16.62
CA LEU A 90 -14.13 -10.14 15.35
C LEU A 90 -14.94 -9.21 14.45
N GLU A 91 -14.28 -8.15 13.98
CA GLU A 91 -14.64 -7.39 12.79
C GLU A 91 -14.05 -8.03 11.53
N ALA A 92 -14.63 -7.68 10.38
CA ALA A 92 -14.13 -8.05 9.06
C ALA A 92 -13.60 -6.80 8.36
N ALA A 93 -12.29 -6.77 8.09
CA ALA A 93 -11.71 -5.81 7.16
C ALA A 93 -11.74 -6.38 5.74
N VAL A 94 -12.25 -5.59 4.80
CA VAL A 94 -12.39 -5.98 3.39
C VAL A 94 -11.76 -4.89 2.55
N ALA A 95 -10.69 -5.23 1.84
CA ALA A 95 -10.11 -4.39 0.82
C ALA A 95 -10.78 -4.65 -0.52
N VAL A 96 -11.18 -3.56 -1.18
CA VAL A 96 -11.84 -3.59 -2.47
C VAL A 96 -11.09 -2.67 -3.43
N VAL A 97 -10.73 -3.18 -4.60
CA VAL A 97 -10.19 -2.39 -5.71
C VAL A 97 -11.24 -2.22 -6.78
N ASP A 98 -11.54 -0.98 -7.15
CA ASP A 98 -12.45 -0.70 -8.26
C ASP A 98 -11.77 -0.86 -9.63
N ALA A 99 -12.57 -0.87 -10.70
CA ALA A 99 -12.07 -1.00 -12.07
C ALA A 99 -11.15 0.16 -12.52
N GLY A 100 -11.12 1.28 -11.78
CA GLY A 100 -10.21 2.40 -12.01
C GLY A 100 -8.91 2.29 -11.21
N GLY A 101 -8.68 1.18 -10.51
CA GLY A 101 -7.51 0.97 -9.66
C GLY A 101 -7.55 1.72 -8.33
N LYS A 102 -8.70 2.31 -7.96
CA LYS A 102 -8.87 2.97 -6.67
C LYS A 102 -9.27 1.94 -5.63
N GLY A 103 -8.46 1.83 -4.58
CA GLY A 103 -8.74 0.95 -3.46
C GLY A 103 -9.50 1.64 -2.33
N ARG A 104 -10.21 0.84 -1.55
CA ARG A 104 -10.69 1.22 -0.22
C ARG A 104 -10.64 0.02 0.71
N ILE A 105 -10.57 0.27 2.00
CA ILE A 105 -10.78 -0.74 3.04
C ILE A 105 -12.07 -0.40 3.76
N GLU A 106 -12.96 -1.39 3.87
CA GLU A 106 -14.22 -1.33 4.60
C GLU A 106 -14.09 -2.21 5.85
N LEU A 107 -14.47 -1.68 7.02
CA LEU A 107 -14.50 -2.42 8.27
C LEU A 107 -15.94 -2.72 8.66
N TYR A 108 -16.26 -3.98 8.92
CA TYR A 108 -17.60 -4.43 9.26
C TYR A 108 -17.64 -5.11 10.63
N LYS A 109 -18.67 -4.84 11.41
CA LYS A 109 -18.97 -5.58 12.64
C LYS A 109 -20.15 -6.51 12.40
N ARG A 110 -20.06 -7.74 12.89
CA ARG A 110 -21.18 -8.68 12.84
C ARG A 110 -22.13 -8.41 14.00
N GLY A 111 -23.37 -8.04 13.69
CA GLY A 111 -24.43 -7.88 14.67
C GLY A 111 -24.94 -9.22 15.21
N SER A 112 -25.70 -9.16 16.31
CA SER A 112 -26.32 -10.34 16.95
C SER A 112 -27.31 -11.09 16.05
N SER A 113 -27.90 -10.41 15.07
CA SER A 113 -28.76 -10.97 14.03
C SER A 113 -27.98 -11.73 12.94
N GLY A 114 -26.65 -11.71 12.99
CA GLY A 114 -25.77 -12.25 11.96
C GLY A 114 -25.52 -11.32 10.77
N SER A 115 -26.16 -10.15 10.69
CA SER A 115 -25.93 -9.15 9.65
C SER A 115 -24.66 -8.35 9.89
N TYR A 116 -23.95 -7.98 8.82
CA TYR A 116 -22.78 -7.10 8.90
C TYR A 116 -23.19 -5.63 8.82
N GLN A 117 -22.70 -4.83 9.75
CA GLN A 117 -22.83 -3.39 9.77
C GLN A 117 -21.49 -2.76 9.39
N LEU A 118 -21.49 -1.88 8.39
CA LEU A 118 -20.32 -1.07 8.05
C LEU A 118 -20.01 -0.12 9.21
N LEU A 119 -18.79 -0.21 9.75
CA LEU A 119 -18.28 0.67 10.79
C LEU A 119 -17.49 1.85 10.20
N ALA A 120 -16.55 1.55 9.30
CA ALA A 120 -15.61 2.54 8.78
C ALA A 120 -15.24 2.25 7.32
N THR A 121 -14.81 3.30 6.63
CA THR A 121 -14.29 3.19 5.26
C THR A 121 -13.13 4.14 5.09
N VAL A 122 -11.99 3.60 4.64
CA VAL A 122 -10.81 4.40 4.34
C VAL A 122 -10.41 4.23 2.89
N ASN A 123 -10.07 5.34 2.23
CA ASN A 123 -9.44 5.28 0.92
C ASN A 123 -8.07 4.63 1.07
N SER A 124 -7.76 3.69 0.18
CA SER A 124 -6.49 2.96 0.17
C SER A 124 -5.96 2.83 -1.26
N GLY A 125 -4.74 2.32 -1.40
CA GLY A 125 -4.26 1.82 -2.68
C GLY A 125 -4.88 0.48 -3.07
N PRO A 126 -4.44 -0.10 -4.20
CA PRO A 126 -4.76 -1.48 -4.53
C PRO A 126 -4.13 -2.43 -3.51
N VAL A 127 -4.86 -2.74 -2.44
CA VAL A 127 -4.37 -3.54 -1.31
C VAL A 127 -4.29 -5.01 -1.72
N THR A 128 -3.08 -5.57 -1.61
CA THR A 128 -2.77 -6.97 -1.96
C THR A 128 -2.66 -7.84 -0.71
N GLU A 129 -2.33 -7.27 0.44
CA GLU A 129 -2.16 -7.99 1.70
C GLU A 129 -2.68 -7.15 2.88
N MET A 130 -3.29 -7.80 3.86
CA MET A 130 -3.67 -7.20 5.14
C MET A 130 -3.22 -8.10 6.30
N ASP A 131 -2.81 -7.48 7.40
CA ASP A 131 -2.42 -8.15 8.65
C ASP A 131 -2.89 -7.35 9.87
N LEU A 132 -3.03 -8.02 11.02
CA LEU A 132 -3.28 -7.39 12.31
C LEU A 132 -2.00 -7.44 13.14
N VAL A 133 -1.49 -6.27 13.53
CA VAL A 133 -0.36 -6.17 14.44
C VAL A 133 -0.80 -5.61 15.77
N VAL A 134 -0.43 -6.27 16.87
CA VAL A 134 -0.61 -5.74 18.22
C VAL A 134 0.72 -5.18 18.72
N VAL A 135 0.73 -3.89 19.07
CA VAL A 135 1.90 -3.11 19.48
C VAL A 135 1.64 -2.50 20.85
N LYS A 136 2.30 -3.00 21.89
CA LYS A 136 2.09 -2.48 23.25
C LYS A 136 2.87 -1.18 23.49
N ASP A 137 2.16 -0.14 23.94
CA ASP A 137 2.73 1.07 24.54
C ASP A 137 2.49 1.05 26.06
N GLY A 138 3.40 0.41 26.79
CA GLY A 138 3.23 0.15 28.22
C GLY A 138 2.00 -0.72 28.51
N SER A 139 1.00 -0.19 29.23
CA SER A 139 -0.21 -0.90 29.66
C SER A 139 -1.49 -0.54 28.89
N ARG A 140 -1.41 0.30 27.86
CA ARG A 140 -2.61 0.76 27.11
C ARG A 140 -2.78 0.02 25.78
N GLU A 141 -4.00 -0.42 25.50
CA GLU A 141 -4.34 -1.23 24.32
C GLU A 141 -5.02 -0.48 23.15
N MET A 142 -5.65 0.67 23.38
CA MET A 142 -6.55 1.28 22.38
C MET A 142 -5.86 1.66 21.05
N TRP A 143 -4.56 1.98 21.08
CA TRP A 143 -3.74 2.23 19.87
C TRP A 143 -2.76 1.08 19.57
N ALA A 144 -2.90 -0.03 20.30
CA ALA A 144 -2.02 -1.17 20.16
C ALA A 144 -2.40 -2.02 18.95
N ARG A 145 -3.68 -2.10 18.58
CA ARG A 145 -4.12 -2.93 17.46
C ARG A 145 -4.09 -2.12 16.17
N LEU A 146 -3.27 -2.58 15.22
CA LEU A 146 -3.03 -1.92 13.95
C LEU A 146 -3.44 -2.84 12.80
N LEU A 147 -4.38 -2.39 11.98
CA LEU A 147 -4.63 -2.98 10.67
C LEU A 147 -3.52 -2.51 9.74
N VAL A 148 -2.68 -3.42 9.28
CA VAL A 148 -1.56 -3.15 8.40
C VAL A 148 -1.92 -3.62 7.01
N ALA A 149 -2.04 -2.68 6.07
CA ALA A 149 -2.37 -2.97 4.68
C ALA A 149 -1.19 -2.63 3.77
N LYS A 150 -0.84 -3.58 2.89
CA LYS A 150 0.13 -3.39 1.82
C LYS A 150 -0.59 -3.16 0.50
N ALA A 151 -0.21 -2.11 -0.21
CA ALA A 151 -0.74 -1.79 -1.53
C ALA A 151 0.39 -1.73 -2.57
N ASP A 152 0.14 -2.33 -3.73
CA ASP A 152 1.11 -2.42 -4.83
C ASP A 152 0.64 -1.60 -6.03
N TYR A 153 1.35 -0.52 -6.31
CA TYR A 153 1.09 0.38 -7.42
C TYR A 153 2.01 0.01 -8.59
N ASP A 154 1.43 -0.45 -9.69
CA ASP A 154 2.10 -0.51 -10.99
C ASP A 154 1.59 0.67 -11.83
N GLN A 155 2.33 1.78 -11.76
CA GLN A 155 2.05 2.95 -12.61
C GLN A 155 2.98 2.87 -13.81
N SER A 156 2.61 2.07 -14.81
CA SER A 156 3.26 2.05 -16.12
C SER A 156 3.13 3.38 -16.90
N VAL A 157 2.69 4.47 -16.25
CA VAL A 157 2.44 5.80 -16.82
C VAL A 157 2.97 6.89 -15.85
N GLY A 158 4.28 6.91 -15.58
CA GLY A 158 4.91 7.91 -14.72
C GLY A 158 6.39 7.64 -14.40
N ALA A 159 7.02 8.55 -13.63
CA ALA A 159 8.42 8.45 -13.21
C ALA A 159 8.70 7.28 -12.25
N MET A 160 7.68 6.75 -11.57
CA MET A 160 7.76 5.52 -10.77
C MET A 160 7.11 4.39 -11.54
N THR A 161 7.88 3.35 -11.87
CA THR A 161 7.39 2.21 -12.61
C THR A 161 6.62 1.28 -11.67
N ARG A 162 7.09 1.08 -10.44
CA ARG A 162 6.45 0.21 -9.44
C ARG A 162 6.72 0.68 -8.02
N ALA A 163 5.70 0.65 -7.15
CA ALA A 163 5.87 0.93 -5.72
C ALA A 163 4.99 0.03 -4.86
N SER A 164 5.55 -0.48 -3.76
CA SER A 164 4.81 -1.12 -2.68
C SER A 164 4.81 -0.19 -1.49
N VAL A 165 3.62 0.12 -0.97
CA VAL A 165 3.44 0.99 0.18
C VAL A 165 2.73 0.22 1.26
N ILE A 166 3.24 0.31 2.48
CA ILE A 166 2.56 -0.20 3.66
C ILE A 166 1.93 0.95 4.44
N THR A 167 0.70 0.74 4.89
CA THR A 167 -0.05 1.71 5.69
C THR A 167 -0.62 1.00 6.91
N ALA A 168 -0.38 1.55 8.09
CA ALA A 168 -1.01 1.08 9.32
C ALA A 168 -2.15 2.01 9.72
N TYR A 169 -3.29 1.40 10.03
CA TYR A 169 -4.50 2.05 10.51
C TYR A 169 -4.79 1.61 11.94
N ALA A 170 -5.29 2.52 12.75
CA ALA A 170 -5.78 2.23 14.09
C ALA A 170 -7.23 2.69 14.23
N TRP A 171 -7.95 2.10 15.18
CA TRP A 171 -9.32 2.49 15.48
C TRP A 171 -9.34 3.69 16.43
N ASP A 172 -9.90 4.82 15.99
CA ASP A 172 -10.20 5.93 16.89
C ASP A 172 -11.62 5.75 17.44
N ALA A 173 -11.72 5.22 18.66
CA ALA A 173 -13.00 4.99 19.32
C ALA A 173 -13.83 6.28 19.51
N THR A 174 -13.19 7.46 19.54
CA THR A 174 -13.89 8.74 19.67
C THR A 174 -14.58 9.11 18.35
N ALA A 175 -13.90 8.89 17.23
CA ALA A 175 -14.46 9.14 15.90
C ALA A 175 -15.32 7.97 15.39
N SER A 176 -15.20 6.79 16.01
CA SER A 176 -15.71 5.52 15.49
C SER A 176 -15.26 5.28 14.05
N ASP A 177 -13.98 5.50 13.78
CA ASP A 177 -13.41 5.43 12.43
C ASP A 177 -11.98 4.86 12.43
N LEU A 178 -11.53 4.38 11.27
CA LEU A 178 -10.17 3.97 11.02
C LEU A 178 -9.31 5.17 10.62
N VAL A 179 -8.23 5.40 11.36
CA VAL A 179 -7.29 6.50 11.08
C VAL A 179 -5.92 5.96 10.71
N GLN A 180 -5.32 6.51 9.66
CA GLN A 180 -3.94 6.16 9.28
C GLN A 180 -2.97 6.70 10.34
N VAL A 181 -2.19 5.81 10.95
CA VAL A 181 -1.22 6.15 12.00
C VAL A 181 0.23 6.00 11.55
N TRP A 182 0.49 5.32 10.43
CA TRP A 182 1.82 5.20 9.84
C TRP A 182 1.74 4.82 8.37
N GLN A 183 2.74 5.20 7.58
CA GLN A 183 2.89 4.77 6.20
C GLN A 183 4.34 4.85 5.77
N ALA A 184 4.81 3.86 5.00
CA ALA A 184 6.13 3.86 4.40
C ALA A 184 6.15 3.12 3.06
N THR A 185 7.06 3.52 2.17
CA THR A 185 7.36 2.79 0.95
C THR A 185 8.28 1.61 1.27
N THR A 186 7.80 0.38 1.05
CA THR A 186 8.54 -0.87 1.29
C THR A 186 9.32 -1.32 0.07
N LYS A 187 8.88 -0.93 -1.12
CA LYS A 187 9.61 -1.13 -2.36
C LYS A 187 9.31 0.01 -3.31
N SER A 188 10.31 0.50 -4.02
CA SER A 188 10.08 1.39 -5.16
C SER A 188 11.08 1.16 -6.26
N GLU A 189 10.64 1.38 -7.49
CA GLU A 189 11.48 1.44 -8.67
C GLU A 189 11.03 2.60 -9.55
N SER A 190 11.96 3.47 -9.91
CA SER A 190 11.76 4.60 -10.82
C SER A 190 12.86 4.65 -11.85
N VAL A 191 12.52 5.09 -13.06
CA VAL A 191 13.47 5.19 -14.17
C VAL A 191 13.30 6.56 -14.84
N PHE A 192 14.40 7.24 -15.12
CA PHE A 192 14.40 8.53 -15.79
C PHE A 192 15.61 8.68 -16.70
N ASP A 193 15.50 9.54 -17.72
CA ASP A 193 16.60 9.82 -18.63
C ASP A 193 17.52 10.88 -18.04
N SER A 194 18.79 10.53 -17.78
CA SER A 194 19.80 11.47 -17.27
C SER A 194 20.31 12.48 -18.32
N SER A 195 19.94 12.28 -19.59
CA SER A 195 20.23 13.24 -20.67
C SER A 195 19.26 14.42 -20.71
N ASP A 196 18.09 14.30 -20.05
CA ASP A 196 17.16 15.41 -19.87
C ASP A 196 17.83 16.53 -19.07
N GLN A 197 17.78 17.75 -19.60
CA GLN A 197 18.47 18.90 -19.02
C GLN A 197 17.98 19.22 -17.60
N ILE A 198 16.67 19.16 -17.36
CA ILE A 198 16.07 19.48 -16.07
C ILE A 198 16.52 18.45 -15.03
N VAL A 199 16.48 17.18 -15.40
CA VAL A 199 16.96 16.09 -14.54
C VAL A 199 18.45 16.27 -14.23
N ARG A 200 19.26 16.54 -15.25
CA ARG A 200 20.71 16.68 -15.11
C ARG A 200 21.12 17.84 -14.21
N GLU A 201 20.39 18.95 -14.26
CA GLU A 201 20.60 20.11 -13.38
C GLU A 201 20.17 19.83 -11.94
N ALA A 202 19.17 18.97 -11.72
CA ALA A 202 18.72 18.56 -10.40
C ALA A 202 19.57 17.43 -9.78
N MET A 203 20.40 16.73 -10.56
CA MET A 203 21.26 15.65 -10.07
C MET A 203 22.50 16.18 -9.32
N GLN A 204 23.00 15.37 -8.39
CA GLN A 204 24.29 15.60 -7.76
C GLN A 204 25.41 15.67 -8.80
N PRO A 205 26.31 16.68 -8.76
CA PRO A 205 27.29 16.91 -9.83
C PRO A 205 28.22 15.71 -10.12
N ALA A 206 28.53 14.90 -9.11
CA ALA A 206 29.35 13.70 -9.30
C ALA A 206 28.60 12.59 -10.08
N LEU A 207 27.29 12.44 -9.83
CA LEU A 207 26.45 11.47 -10.50
C LEU A 207 26.09 11.93 -11.92
N ALA A 208 25.81 13.22 -12.12
CA ALA A 208 25.53 13.79 -13.45
C ALA A 208 26.69 13.66 -14.46
N LYS A 209 27.92 13.41 -13.99
CA LYS A 209 29.11 13.14 -14.82
C LYS A 209 29.26 11.67 -15.19
N THR A 210 28.71 10.77 -14.40
CA THR A 210 28.92 9.32 -14.50
C THR A 210 27.70 8.59 -15.06
N ALA A 211 26.50 9.09 -14.77
CA ALA A 211 25.26 8.64 -15.38
C ALA A 211 25.29 8.84 -16.90
N LYS A 212 24.86 7.79 -17.61
CA LYS A 212 24.71 7.73 -19.06
C LYS A 212 23.33 7.16 -19.37
N GLY A 213 22.58 7.83 -20.25
CA GLY A 213 21.25 7.38 -20.67
C GLY A 213 20.28 7.26 -19.48
N TRP A 214 19.58 6.13 -19.39
CA TRP A 214 18.57 5.90 -18.36
C TRP A 214 19.19 5.61 -17.00
N VAL A 215 18.65 6.24 -15.95
CA VAL A 215 18.99 5.95 -14.55
C VAL A 215 17.81 5.28 -13.89
N ARG A 216 18.07 4.17 -13.20
CA ARG A 216 17.10 3.46 -12.37
C ARG A 216 17.39 3.71 -10.89
N LEU A 217 16.39 4.18 -10.14
CA LEU A 217 16.41 4.17 -8.70
C LEU A 217 15.63 2.95 -8.20
N ALA A 218 16.17 2.27 -7.20
CA ALA A 218 15.50 1.17 -6.54
C ALA A 218 15.62 1.32 -5.03
N SER A 219 14.52 1.07 -4.32
CA SER A 219 14.52 0.94 -2.87
C SER A 219 13.80 -0.32 -2.43
N ALA A 220 14.32 -0.94 -1.36
CA ALA A 220 13.69 -2.04 -0.67
C ALA A 220 13.86 -1.83 0.83
N SER A 221 12.75 -1.80 1.55
CA SER A 221 12.71 -1.50 2.98
C SER A 221 12.13 -2.67 3.76
N ALA A 222 12.86 -3.10 4.79
CA ALA A 222 12.34 -3.98 5.83
C ALA A 222 11.86 -3.12 7.00
N TYR A 223 10.77 -3.53 7.64
CA TYR A 223 10.25 -2.84 8.83
C TYR A 223 9.94 -3.84 9.94
N LYS A 224 9.95 -3.35 11.18
CA LYS A 224 9.58 -4.11 12.37
C LYS A 224 8.89 -3.20 13.38
N PHE A 225 7.75 -3.65 13.89
CA PHE A 225 7.12 -3.08 15.06
C PHE A 225 7.87 -3.52 16.32
N VAL A 226 8.21 -2.56 17.17
CA VAL A 226 8.96 -2.75 18.40
C VAL A 226 8.13 -2.23 19.54
N GLU A 227 7.72 -3.14 20.42
CA GLU A 227 7.01 -2.81 21.66
C GLU A 227 7.92 -2.01 22.61
N GLY A 228 7.32 -1.15 23.41
CA GLY A 228 8.04 -0.32 24.38
C GLY A 228 7.23 0.89 24.81
N SER A 229 7.80 1.72 25.69
CA SER A 229 7.22 3.00 26.10
C SER A 229 8.22 4.12 25.79
N PRO A 230 8.12 4.81 24.63
CA PRO A 230 7.09 4.66 23.60
C PRO A 230 7.34 3.48 22.65
N ALA A 231 6.26 2.95 22.07
CA ALA A 231 6.29 2.00 20.96
C ALA A 231 6.95 2.60 19.71
N ARG A 232 7.59 1.76 18.88
CA ARG A 232 8.39 2.21 17.74
C ARG A 232 8.21 1.32 16.51
N ILE A 233 8.52 1.87 15.35
CA ILE A 233 8.67 1.14 14.10
C ILE A 233 10.09 1.40 13.60
N GLN A 234 10.86 0.33 13.46
CA GLN A 234 12.20 0.40 12.86
C GLN A 234 12.09 0.08 11.39
N VAL A 235 12.67 0.93 10.54
CA VAL A 235 12.71 0.74 9.08
C VAL A 235 14.16 0.78 8.63
N SER A 236 14.58 -0.22 7.87
CA SER A 236 15.88 -0.28 7.21
C SER A 236 15.67 -0.35 5.71
N SER A 237 16.12 0.67 4.99
CA SER A 237 15.93 0.82 3.54
C SER A 237 17.27 0.68 2.82
N ALA A 238 17.39 -0.35 1.98
CA ALA A 238 18.46 -0.44 1.00
C ALA A 238 18.06 0.37 -0.23
N GLN A 239 18.92 1.31 -0.61
CA GLN A 239 18.65 2.28 -1.68
C GLN A 239 19.79 2.25 -2.69
N GLU A 240 19.45 2.13 -3.96
CA GLU A 240 20.41 1.99 -5.05
C GLU A 240 20.02 2.88 -6.23
N ALA A 241 21.04 3.42 -6.89
CA ALA A 241 20.94 4.09 -8.17
C ALA A 241 21.83 3.36 -9.17
N HIS A 242 21.31 3.10 -10.37
CA HIS A 242 21.98 2.40 -11.45
C HIS A 242 21.88 3.21 -12.73
N SER A 243 22.91 3.19 -13.57
CA SER A 243 22.88 3.75 -14.92
C SER A 243 22.79 2.63 -15.93
N TYR A 244 21.94 2.78 -16.94
CA TYR A 244 21.88 1.90 -18.08
C TYR A 244 23.08 2.16 -19.01
N ILE A 245 23.81 1.11 -19.36
CA ILE A 245 24.92 1.16 -20.31
C ILE A 245 24.47 0.44 -21.57
N GLU A 246 24.15 1.19 -22.61
CA GLU A 246 23.66 0.65 -23.89
C GLU A 246 24.65 -0.35 -24.52
N ALA A 247 25.95 -0.11 -24.38
CA ALA A 247 26.98 -1.02 -24.91
C ALA A 247 26.96 -2.41 -24.27
N ASP A 248 26.50 -2.52 -23.02
CA ASP A 248 26.48 -3.74 -22.24
C ASP A 248 25.05 -4.32 -22.08
N ASP A 249 24.04 -3.62 -22.60
CA ASP A 249 22.61 -3.90 -22.39
C ASP A 249 22.27 -4.20 -20.91
N ALA A 250 22.88 -3.43 -20.00
CA ALA A 250 22.85 -3.72 -18.58
C ALA A 250 22.86 -2.44 -17.71
N PHE A 251 22.31 -2.57 -16.50
CA PHE A 251 22.40 -1.55 -15.46
C PHE A 251 23.70 -1.73 -14.66
N ALA A 252 24.51 -0.68 -14.64
CA ALA A 252 25.70 -0.58 -13.80
C ALA A 252 25.42 0.27 -12.55
N PRO A 253 25.93 -0.11 -11.38
CA PRO A 253 25.70 0.63 -10.13
C PRO A 253 26.37 2.02 -10.17
N LEU A 254 25.61 3.05 -9.82
CA LEU A 254 26.11 4.43 -9.63
C LEU A 254 26.37 4.75 -8.18
N SER A 255 25.42 4.40 -7.31
CA SER A 255 25.49 4.72 -5.88
C SER A 255 24.58 3.78 -5.10
N LYS A 256 24.90 3.57 -3.83
CA LYS A 256 24.05 2.83 -2.91
C LYS A 256 24.23 3.32 -1.49
N ARG A 257 23.19 3.17 -0.68
CA ARG A 257 23.24 3.41 0.76
C ARG A 257 22.21 2.56 1.50
N THR A 258 22.41 2.44 2.81
CA THR A 258 21.39 1.94 3.73
C THR A 258 20.95 3.07 4.62
N VAL A 259 19.64 3.30 4.69
CA VAL A 259 19.03 4.32 5.56
C VAL A 259 18.23 3.62 6.65
N ASN A 260 18.55 3.91 7.91
CA ASN A 260 17.80 3.40 9.05
C ASN A 260 16.97 4.54 9.64
N GLN A 261 15.67 4.29 9.81
CA GLN A 261 14.71 5.22 10.39
C GLN A 261 14.00 4.57 11.57
N VAL A 262 13.68 5.39 12.56
CA VAL A 262 12.89 4.97 13.72
C VAL A 262 11.71 5.91 13.80
N PHE A 263 10.52 5.37 13.68
CA PHE A 263 9.29 6.08 13.91
C PHE A 263 8.83 5.79 15.33
N THR A 264 8.52 6.82 16.10
CA THR A 264 8.11 6.69 17.49
C THR A 264 6.65 7.08 17.61
N TRP A 265 5.88 6.28 18.36
CA TRP A 265 4.50 6.64 18.67
C TRP A 265 4.46 7.97 19.43
N SER A 266 3.70 8.93 18.91
CA SER A 266 3.44 10.19 19.61
C SER A 266 1.99 10.26 20.07
N PRO A 267 1.73 10.26 21.39
CA PRO A 267 0.38 10.46 21.93
C PRO A 267 -0.25 11.80 21.52
N LYS A 268 0.58 12.82 21.32
CA LYS A 268 0.15 14.16 20.89
C LYS A 268 -0.40 14.15 19.48
N TRP A 269 0.30 13.45 18.57
CA TRP A 269 -0.06 13.40 17.15
C TRP A 269 -0.90 12.17 16.79
N LYS A 270 -1.13 11.25 17.73
CA LYS A 270 -1.80 9.96 17.54
C LYS A 270 -1.27 9.17 16.32
N CYS A 271 0.04 9.22 16.08
CA CYS A 271 0.68 8.53 14.96
C CYS A 271 2.14 8.21 15.26
N PHE A 272 2.72 7.31 14.47
CA PHE A 272 4.16 7.06 14.45
C PHE A 272 4.86 8.10 13.58
N ILE A 273 5.74 8.88 14.21
CA ILE A 273 6.42 10.02 13.58
C ILE A 273 7.93 9.81 13.60
N LEU A 274 8.66 10.39 12.63
CA LEU A 274 10.12 10.40 12.67
C LEU A 274 10.62 11.29 13.82
N GLU A 275 10.13 12.52 13.89
CA GLU A 275 10.44 13.47 14.94
C GLU A 275 9.42 14.62 14.97
N GLU A 276 9.37 15.35 16.09
CA GLU A 276 8.66 16.63 16.16
C GLU A 276 9.57 17.76 15.67
N ALA A 277 8.99 18.73 14.97
CA ALA A 277 9.70 19.89 14.48
C ALA A 277 8.85 21.17 14.60
N GLU A 278 9.51 22.29 14.32
CA GLU A 278 8.93 23.62 14.29
C GLU A 278 9.31 24.35 13.01
N VAL A 279 8.39 25.11 12.44
CA VAL A 279 8.68 25.99 11.31
C VAL A 279 9.64 27.11 11.74
N GLY A 280 10.74 27.25 11.02
CA GLY A 280 11.78 28.24 11.30
C GLY A 280 11.34 29.69 11.11
N ARG A 281 12.26 30.61 11.42
CA ARG A 281 11.99 32.07 11.46
C ARG A 281 11.49 32.66 10.14
N SER A 282 11.83 32.05 9.01
CA SER A 282 11.41 32.51 7.68
C SER A 282 10.02 32.02 7.26
N GLY A 283 9.35 31.20 8.08
CA GLY A 283 8.12 30.52 7.70
C GLY A 283 8.39 29.32 6.79
N ALA A 284 7.32 28.65 6.35
CA ALA A 284 7.39 27.56 5.38
C ALA A 284 6.24 27.68 4.37
N ILE A 285 6.46 27.23 3.14
CA ILE A 285 5.41 27.09 2.12
C ILE A 285 4.99 25.62 2.08
N THR A 286 3.68 25.37 2.08
CA THR A 286 3.14 24.01 1.97
C THR A 286 2.92 23.61 0.52
N TYR A 287 2.94 22.31 0.27
CA TYR A 287 2.69 21.70 -1.04
C TYR A 287 1.86 20.43 -0.84
N ALA A 288 0.96 20.13 -1.79
CA ALA A 288 0.16 18.91 -1.74
C ALA A 288 1.01 17.63 -1.98
N TYR A 289 2.00 17.75 -2.86
CA TYR A 289 3.01 16.74 -3.20
C TYR A 289 4.26 17.44 -3.73
N PRO A 290 5.45 16.78 -3.78
CA PRO A 290 6.64 17.36 -4.38
C PRO A 290 6.40 17.81 -5.83
N GLY A 291 6.63 19.09 -6.13
CA GLY A 291 6.37 19.69 -7.45
C GLY A 291 4.95 20.25 -7.66
N ALA A 292 4.04 20.11 -6.70
CA ALA A 292 2.74 20.79 -6.75
C ALA A 292 2.89 22.32 -6.74
N PRO A 293 1.87 23.08 -7.21
CA PRO A 293 1.81 24.51 -6.97
C PRO A 293 1.90 24.84 -5.47
N ALA A 294 2.46 26.01 -5.15
CA ALA A 294 2.58 26.48 -3.78
C ALA A 294 1.19 26.61 -3.12
N GLY A 295 1.05 25.99 -1.95
CA GLY A 295 -0.10 26.08 -1.08
C GLY A 295 0.03 27.20 -0.03
N PRO A 296 -0.80 27.14 1.03
CA PRO A 296 -0.74 28.10 2.14
C PRO A 296 0.63 28.15 2.82
N SER A 297 1.00 29.32 3.33
CA SER A 297 2.20 29.49 4.15
C SER A 297 1.93 29.12 5.61
N LEU A 298 2.91 28.50 6.26
CA LEU A 298 2.94 28.27 7.70
C LEU A 298 3.75 29.38 8.38
N SER A 299 3.21 29.87 9.50
CA SER A 299 3.89 30.88 10.30
C SER A 299 5.13 30.31 11.00
N PRO A 300 6.14 31.14 11.27
CA PRO A 300 7.21 30.78 12.19
C PRO A 300 6.66 30.29 13.52
N GLY A 301 7.28 29.26 14.10
CA GLY A 301 6.82 28.69 15.36
C GLY A 301 5.73 27.62 15.25
N THR A 302 5.16 27.41 14.05
CA THR A 302 4.16 26.35 13.84
C THR A 302 4.78 24.99 14.15
N LYS A 303 4.19 24.28 15.11
CA LYS A 303 4.57 22.91 15.49
C LYS A 303 4.00 21.91 14.50
N LEU A 304 4.80 20.91 14.14
CA LEU A 304 4.42 19.85 13.23
C LEU A 304 5.14 18.54 13.57
N ALA A 305 4.63 17.44 13.06
CA ALA A 305 5.34 16.16 13.10
C ALA A 305 5.89 15.82 11.72
N ILE A 306 7.13 15.33 11.66
CA ILE A 306 7.74 14.85 10.43
C ILE A 306 7.34 13.38 10.25
N LEU A 307 6.68 13.08 9.12
CA LEU A 307 6.26 11.74 8.73
C LEU A 307 7.25 11.09 7.77
N GLU A 308 7.94 11.88 6.95
CA GLU A 308 8.93 11.39 5.98
C GLU A 308 9.86 12.55 5.57
N GLN A 309 11.09 12.24 5.16
CA GLN A 309 12.02 13.23 4.63
C GLN A 309 12.66 12.69 3.35
N GLU A 310 12.51 13.41 2.24
CA GLU A 310 13.01 13.03 0.92
C GLU A 310 14.53 12.82 0.91
N ARG A 311 15.29 13.59 1.70
CA ARG A 311 16.73 13.39 1.88
C ARG A 311 17.09 11.97 2.36
N LYS A 312 16.16 11.28 3.03
CA LYS A 312 16.27 9.90 3.54
C LYS A 312 15.63 8.87 2.59
N CYS A 313 14.98 9.30 1.51
CA CYS A 313 14.41 8.46 0.45
C CYS A 313 15.45 8.18 -0.66
N VAL A 314 15.12 7.31 -1.62
CA VAL A 314 16.07 6.94 -2.69
C VAL A 314 16.42 8.13 -3.60
N GLU A 315 15.50 9.08 -3.77
CA GLU A 315 15.69 10.33 -4.50
C GLU A 315 16.82 11.17 -3.91
N GLY A 316 16.92 11.21 -2.57
CA GLY A 316 18.02 11.88 -1.86
C GLY A 316 19.39 11.23 -2.04
N LEU A 317 19.49 10.07 -2.71
CA LEU A 317 20.75 9.51 -3.17
C LEU A 317 21.28 10.22 -4.42
N VAL A 318 20.38 10.75 -5.26
CA VAL A 318 20.69 11.21 -6.61
C VAL A 318 20.48 12.70 -6.81
N PHE A 319 19.41 13.28 -6.27
CA PHE A 319 19.08 14.68 -6.46
C PHE A 319 19.72 15.58 -5.39
N ILE A 320 19.90 16.86 -5.71
CA ILE A 320 20.39 17.89 -4.79
C ILE A 320 19.22 18.57 -4.04
N PRO A 321 19.48 19.26 -2.90
CA PRO A 321 18.47 20.08 -2.23
C PRO A 321 17.88 21.17 -3.15
N PRO A 322 16.68 21.72 -2.83
CA PRO A 322 15.96 21.52 -1.58
C PRO A 322 15.19 20.21 -1.52
N TYR A 323 15.33 19.49 -0.40
CA TYR A 323 14.53 18.31 -0.11
C TYR A 323 13.22 18.70 0.55
N MET A 324 12.19 17.89 0.34
CA MET A 324 10.89 18.03 0.99
C MET A 324 10.76 17.09 2.19
N ALA A 325 10.04 17.54 3.21
CA ALA A 325 9.56 16.74 4.33
C ALA A 325 8.05 16.63 4.25
N ARG A 326 7.53 15.41 4.35
CA ARG A 326 6.09 15.17 4.55
C ARG A 326 5.78 15.36 6.02
N VAL A 327 4.83 16.23 6.33
CA VAL A 327 4.53 16.66 7.69
C VAL A 327 3.05 16.51 8.03
N LEU A 328 2.75 16.40 9.33
CA LEU A 328 1.42 16.45 9.91
C LEU A 328 1.27 17.73 10.74
N LEU A 329 0.21 18.49 10.47
CA LEU A 329 -0.17 19.69 11.19
C LEU A 329 -1.19 19.36 12.30
N SER A 330 -1.33 20.26 13.28
CA SER A 330 -2.14 20.02 14.49
C SER A 330 -3.63 19.87 14.23
N ASP A 331 -4.10 20.35 13.07
CA ASP A 331 -5.46 20.19 12.57
C ASP A 331 -5.68 18.85 11.84
N GLY A 332 -4.65 18.00 11.76
CA GLY A 332 -4.68 16.72 11.03
C GLY A 332 -4.28 16.83 9.55
N THR A 333 -4.02 18.04 9.05
CA THR A 333 -3.63 18.25 7.65
C THR A 333 -2.25 17.64 7.38
N ARG A 334 -2.15 16.86 6.30
CA ARG A 334 -0.88 16.35 5.77
C ARG A 334 -0.44 17.15 4.56
N CYS A 335 0.81 17.60 4.55
CA CYS A 335 1.37 18.35 3.45
C CYS A 335 2.88 18.14 3.35
N PHE A 336 3.50 18.73 2.33
CA PHE A 336 4.94 18.79 2.18
C PHE A 336 5.44 20.21 2.43
N VAL A 337 6.60 20.32 3.06
CA VAL A 337 7.33 21.57 3.28
C VAL A 337 8.81 21.33 2.99
N ARG A 338 9.58 22.37 2.67
CA ARG A 338 11.03 22.18 2.51
C ARG A 338 11.67 21.78 3.83
N ASP A 339 12.53 20.77 3.81
CA ASP A 339 13.22 20.23 4.99
C ASP A 339 14.09 21.29 5.67
N ASP A 340 14.67 22.22 4.90
CA ASP A 340 15.50 23.32 5.41
C ASP A 340 14.70 24.47 6.07
N ALA A 341 13.37 24.45 5.95
CA ALA A 341 12.50 25.37 6.68
C ALA A 341 12.16 24.86 8.09
N LEU A 342 12.60 23.65 8.46
CA LEU A 342 12.25 22.99 9.72
C LEU A 342 13.38 23.06 10.74
N LEU A 343 13.01 23.32 11.98
CA LEU A 343 13.87 23.21 13.16
C LEU A 343 13.50 21.94 13.91
N THR A 344 14.40 20.97 13.94
CA THR A 344 14.22 19.73 14.70
C THR A 344 14.95 19.81 16.04
N ALA A 345 14.43 19.11 17.06
CA ALA A 345 15.10 19.00 18.36
C ALA A 345 16.44 18.22 18.26
N SER A 346 16.54 17.34 17.26
CA SER A 346 17.69 16.46 16.98
C SER A 346 18.72 17.10 16.03
N GLY A 347 19.18 18.31 16.35
CA GLY A 347 20.30 18.95 15.64
C GLY A 347 21.64 18.25 15.89
N GLY A 348 21.83 17.05 15.33
CA GLY A 348 23.11 16.34 15.27
C GLY A 348 23.49 16.03 13.82
N PRO A 349 24.78 16.13 13.43
CA PRO A 349 25.20 15.89 12.05
C PRO A 349 24.94 14.44 11.65
N LEU A 350 24.30 14.23 10.49
CA LEU A 350 24.26 12.93 9.84
C LEU A 350 25.71 12.52 9.51
N THR A 351 26.20 11.47 10.15
CA THR A 351 27.45 10.84 9.71
C THR A 351 27.14 10.01 8.49
N MET A 352 27.40 10.56 7.30
CA MET A 352 27.44 9.81 6.06
C MET A 352 28.65 8.87 6.11
N ILE A 353 28.44 7.61 6.51
CA ILE A 353 29.48 6.59 6.34
C ILE A 353 29.47 6.19 4.87
N GLY A 354 30.28 6.89 4.08
CA GLY A 354 30.59 6.48 2.71
C GLY A 354 31.44 5.21 2.76
N ALA A 355 30.94 4.11 2.18
CA ALA A 355 31.78 2.98 1.84
C ALA A 355 32.74 3.42 0.72
N ARG A 356 34.00 3.67 1.07
CA ARG A 356 35.08 3.64 0.10
C ARG A 356 35.30 2.18 -0.29
N GLY A 357 35.05 1.86 -1.54
CA GLY A 357 35.47 0.65 -2.24
C GLY A 357 35.72 1.02 -3.68
#